data_AF-A0A1J8QZR4-F1
#
_entry.id   AF-A0A1J8QZR4-F1
#
_cell.length_a   1.000
_cell.length_b   1.000
_cell.length_c   1.000
_cell.angle_alpha   90.00
_cell.angle_beta   90.00
_cell.angle_gamma   90.00
#
_symmetry.space_group_name_H-M   'P 1'
#
loop_
_entity.id
_entity.type
_entity.pdbx_description
1 polymer ?
#
loop_
_entity_poly.entity_id
_entity_poly.type
_entity_poly.pdbx_seq_one_letter_code
_entity_poly.pdbx_strand_id
1 'polypeptide(L)'
;MTHNEKKYPNPDEFKPERFLYEDGSLTNDTMTLAFGWGRRKCAGHHVADASLWIAITSVLATFSVHKALDEHGKEIPVVPKFSTGVTMFAELLSSLPSIRLISCYFSHPETFPCRIVPRFEDASVEKLTKLTGLVAEQ
;
A
#
# COMPACT_ATOMS: atom_id res chain seq x y z
N MET A 1 -14.77 -11.39 -6.49
CA MET A 1 -14.89 -11.85 -5.08
C MET A 1 -14.93 -10.68 -4.11
N THR A 2 -13.96 -9.76 -4.18
CA THR A 2 -13.95 -8.51 -3.38
C THR A 2 -15.11 -7.56 -3.70
N HIS A 3 -15.70 -7.65 -4.90
CA HIS A 3 -16.87 -6.86 -5.29
C HIS A 3 -18.21 -7.60 -5.16
N ASN A 4 -18.27 -8.67 -4.36
CA ASN A 4 -19.53 -9.35 -4.12
C ASN A 4 -20.36 -8.57 -3.09
N GLU A 5 -21.42 -7.91 -3.55
CA GLU A 5 -22.32 -7.09 -2.72
C GLU A 5 -22.92 -7.83 -1.53
N LYS A 6 -23.13 -9.16 -1.63
CA LYS A 6 -23.63 -9.97 -0.52
C LYS A 6 -22.65 -10.04 0.66
N LYS A 7 -21.35 -9.98 0.38
CA LYS A 7 -20.29 -9.97 1.41
C LYS A 7 -19.87 -8.55 1.76
N TYR A 8 -19.73 -7.68 0.75
CA TYR A 8 -19.29 -6.30 0.88
C TYR A 8 -20.34 -5.36 0.29
N PRO A 9 -21.31 -4.89 1.09
CA PRO A 9 -22.28 -3.90 0.63
C PRO A 9 -21.59 -2.62 0.17
N ASN A 10 -21.99 -2.05 -0.97
CA ASN A 10 -21.30 -0.92 -1.64
C ASN A 10 -19.81 -1.20 -1.85
N PRO A 11 -19.45 -2.21 -2.66
CA PRO A 11 -18.07 -2.66 -2.81
C PRO A 11 -17.17 -1.66 -3.55
N ASP A 12 -17.75 -0.79 -4.38
CA ASP A 12 -17.01 0.22 -5.15
C ASP A 12 -16.66 1.47 -4.31
N GLU A 13 -17.20 1.57 -3.09
CA GLU A 13 -16.90 2.66 -2.17
C GLU A 13 -15.78 2.29 -1.19
N PHE A 14 -14.81 3.18 -1.03
CA PHE A 14 -13.75 3.04 -0.04
C PHE A 14 -14.32 3.28 1.37
N LYS A 15 -14.65 2.18 2.07
CA LYS A 15 -15.21 2.18 3.44
C LYS A 15 -14.36 1.33 4.39
N PRO A 16 -13.30 1.89 5.00
CA PRO A 16 -12.46 1.17 5.97
C PRO A 16 -13.26 0.63 7.18
N GLU A 17 -14.34 1.32 7.54
CA GLU A 17 -15.18 1.01 8.70
C GLU A 17 -15.82 -0.38 8.62
N ARG A 18 -15.91 -0.98 7.42
CA ARG A 18 -16.43 -2.35 7.26
C ARG A 18 -15.57 -3.42 7.95
N PHE A 19 -14.33 -3.08 8.30
CA PHE A 19 -13.41 -3.98 9.00
C PHE A 19 -13.41 -3.72 10.52
N LEU A 20 -14.32 -2.87 11.01
CA LEU A 20 -14.46 -2.52 12.42
C LEU A 20 -15.87 -2.88 12.91
N TYR A 21 -15.96 -3.35 14.16
CA TYR A 21 -17.21 -3.38 14.92
C TYR A 21 -17.55 -1.99 15.48
N GLU A 22 -18.76 -1.81 15.98
CA GLU A 22 -19.22 -0.52 16.52
C GLU A 22 -18.39 -0.02 17.71
N ASP A 23 -17.73 -0.92 18.44
CA ASP A 23 -16.81 -0.60 19.54
C ASP A 23 -15.39 -0.23 19.08
N GLY A 24 -15.13 -0.27 17.77
CA GLY A 24 -13.83 0.00 17.17
C GLY A 24 -12.87 -1.20 17.14
N SER A 25 -13.30 -2.38 17.60
CA SER A 25 -12.50 -3.60 17.48
C SER A 25 -12.53 -4.17 16.06
N LEU A 26 -11.48 -4.90 15.67
CA LEU A 26 -11.37 -5.49 14.33
C LEU A 26 -12.38 -6.62 14.14
N THR A 27 -12.99 -6.69 12.95
CA THR A 27 -13.82 -7.84 12.58
C THR A 27 -12.97 -9.08 12.26
N ASN A 28 -13.64 -10.23 12.15
CA ASN A 28 -13.00 -11.47 11.72
C ASN A 28 -12.60 -11.48 10.23
N ASP A 29 -12.95 -10.47 9.44
CA ASP A 29 -12.57 -10.40 8.03
C ASP A 29 -11.18 -9.76 7.87
N THR A 30 -10.16 -10.61 7.80
CA THR A 30 -8.76 -10.17 7.61
C THR A 30 -8.34 -10.11 6.15
N MET A 31 -9.29 -10.18 5.19
CA MET A 31 -9.02 -10.07 3.74
C MET A 31 -7.94 -11.05 3.20
N THR A 32 -7.82 -12.24 3.78
CA THR A 32 -6.80 -13.24 3.40
C THR A 32 -6.78 -13.60 1.92
N LEU A 33 -7.93 -13.47 1.25
CA LEU A 33 -8.10 -13.69 -0.18
C LEU A 33 -7.17 -12.81 -1.05
N ALA A 34 -6.71 -11.65 -0.56
CA ALA A 34 -5.75 -10.78 -1.25
C ALA A 34 -4.41 -11.49 -1.52
N PHE A 35 -4.06 -12.47 -0.68
CA PHE A 35 -2.85 -13.29 -0.81
C PHE A 35 -3.12 -14.68 -1.38
N GLY A 36 -4.35 -14.93 -1.86
CA GLY A 36 -4.79 -16.24 -2.35
C GLY A 36 -4.99 -17.27 -1.23
N TRP A 37 -5.09 -18.54 -1.63
CA TRP A 37 -5.44 -19.65 -0.73
C TRP A 37 -4.83 -20.98 -1.18
N GLY A 38 -4.82 -21.97 -0.28
CA GLY A 38 -4.28 -23.31 -0.54
C GLY A 38 -2.76 -23.34 -0.67
N ARG A 39 -2.24 -24.35 -1.40
CA ARG A 39 -0.79 -24.62 -1.54
C ARG A 39 0.01 -23.51 -2.24
N ARG A 40 -0.67 -22.54 -2.87
CA ARG A 40 -0.04 -21.41 -3.60
C ARG A 40 -0.39 -20.06 -2.97
N LYS A 41 -0.84 -20.04 -1.71
CA LYS A 41 -0.98 -18.80 -0.95
C LYS A 41 0.36 -18.06 -0.93
N CYS A 42 0.34 -16.74 -1.05
CA CYS A 42 1.53 -15.91 -1.08
C CYS A 42 2.43 -16.19 0.14
N ALA A 43 3.63 -16.70 -0.11
CA ALA A 43 4.61 -16.96 0.94
C ALA A 43 5.07 -15.68 1.65
N GLY A 44 5.01 -14.53 0.95
CA GLY A 44 5.43 -13.23 1.47
C GLY A 44 4.37 -12.47 2.27
N HIS A 45 3.17 -13.00 2.50
CA HIS A 45 2.08 -12.23 3.11
C HIS A 45 2.43 -11.66 4.49
N HIS A 46 3.09 -12.41 5.37
CA HIS A 46 3.52 -11.90 6.68
C HIS A 46 4.48 -10.71 6.58
N VAL A 47 5.41 -10.75 5.63
CA VAL A 47 6.35 -9.65 5.38
C VAL A 47 5.62 -8.46 4.77
N ALA A 48 4.70 -8.70 3.84
CA ALA A 48 3.90 -7.66 3.21
C ALA A 48 3.02 -6.93 4.24
N ASP A 49 2.32 -7.66 5.11
CA ASP A 49 1.46 -7.10 6.15
C ASP A 49 2.29 -6.25 7.14
N ALA A 50 3.39 -6.79 7.65
CA ALA A 50 4.25 -6.08 8.59
C ALA A 50 4.92 -4.84 7.97
N SER A 51 5.45 -4.96 6.74
CA SER A 51 6.13 -3.85 6.06
C SER A 51 5.16 -2.73 5.66
N LEU A 52 3.95 -3.08 5.19
CA LEU A 52 2.94 -2.08 4.86
C LEU A 52 2.44 -1.36 6.10
N TRP A 53 2.19 -2.10 7.19
CA TRP A 53 1.76 -1.52 8.46
C TRP A 53 2.78 -0.51 8.99
N ILE A 54 4.06 -0.90 9.09
CA ILE A 54 5.09 0.00 9.62
C ILE A 54 5.33 1.20 8.71
N ALA A 55 5.27 1.03 7.38
CA ALA A 55 5.41 2.12 6.44
C ALA A 55 4.29 3.16 6.59
N ILE A 56 3.03 2.72 6.58
CA ILE A 56 1.86 3.61 6.70
C ILE A 56 1.88 4.32 8.05
N THR A 57 2.06 3.59 9.16
CA THR A 57 2.06 4.17 10.50
C THR A 57 3.20 5.16 10.70
N SER A 58 4.40 4.86 10.19
CA SER A 58 5.55 5.78 10.28
C SER A 58 5.29 7.07 9.50
N VAL A 59 4.76 6.98 8.27
CA VAL A 59 4.43 8.16 7.47
C VAL A 59 3.35 8.99 8.15
N LEU A 60 2.27 8.37 8.63
CA LEU A 60 1.17 9.10 9.28
C LEU A 60 1.53 9.66 10.66
N ALA A 61 2.49 9.05 11.37
CA ALA A 61 2.98 9.56 12.64
C ALA A 61 3.87 10.81 12.49
N THR A 62 4.64 10.89 11.40
CA THR A 62 5.67 11.93 11.20
C THR A 62 5.25 13.02 10.21
N PHE A 63 4.40 12.69 9.23
CA PHE A 63 4.01 13.58 8.16
C PHE A 63 2.48 13.69 8.01
N SER A 64 2.05 14.80 7.43
CA SER A 64 0.72 15.04 6.92
C SER A 64 0.77 15.05 5.39
N VAL A 65 -0.02 14.19 4.77
CA VAL A 65 -0.12 14.09 3.30
C VAL A 65 -1.32 14.91 2.84
N HIS A 66 -1.05 15.92 2.03
CA HIS A 66 -2.03 16.82 1.45
C HIS A 66 -2.05 16.71 -0.07
N LYS A 67 -3.15 17.16 -0.69
CA LYS A 67 -3.18 17.36 -2.14
C LYS A 67 -2.16 18.43 -2.55
N ALA A 68 -1.65 18.31 -3.76
CA ALA A 68 -0.82 19.35 -4.35
C ALA A 68 -1.64 20.63 -4.60
N LEU A 69 -0.95 21.76 -4.61
CA LEU A 69 -1.54 23.07 -4.92
C LEU A 69 -1.15 23.46 -6.35
N ASP A 70 -2.06 24.13 -7.05
CA ASP A 70 -1.77 24.79 -8.32
C ASP A 70 -1.05 26.14 -8.13
N GLU A 71 -0.76 26.83 -9.23
CA GLU A 71 -0.12 28.17 -9.23
C GLU A 71 -0.92 29.24 -8.47
N HIS A 72 -2.21 28.98 -8.20
CA HIS A 72 -3.11 29.88 -7.50
C HIS A 72 -3.39 29.44 -6.05
N GLY A 73 -2.69 28.41 -5.55
CA GLY A 73 -2.84 27.90 -4.19
C GLY A 73 -4.10 27.05 -3.97
N LYS A 74 -4.77 26.58 -5.03
CA LYS A 74 -5.95 25.71 -4.93
C LYS A 74 -5.54 24.24 -5.01
N GLU A 75 -6.24 23.39 -4.26
CA GLU A 75 -6.01 21.95 -4.28
C GLU A 75 -6.31 21.33 -5.65
N ILE A 76 -5.35 20.55 -6.16
CA ILE A 76 -5.51 19.74 -7.36
C ILE A 76 -6.29 18.47 -6.98
N PRO A 77 -7.48 18.22 -7.58
CA PRO A 77 -8.23 17.00 -7.30
C PRO A 77 -7.48 15.77 -7.83
N VAL A 78 -7.32 14.75 -6.98
CA VAL A 78 -6.70 13.49 -7.36
C VAL A 78 -7.80 12.55 -7.86
N VAL A 79 -7.82 12.27 -9.15
CA VAL A 79 -8.67 11.23 -9.73
C VAL A 79 -7.83 9.95 -9.86
N PRO A 80 -8.16 8.87 -9.14
CA PRO A 80 -7.37 7.65 -9.17
C PRO A 80 -7.47 7.01 -10.56
N LYS A 81 -6.33 6.93 -11.24
CA LYS A 81 -6.15 6.16 -12.48
C LYS A 81 -5.16 5.06 -12.21
N PHE A 82 -5.44 3.86 -12.70
CA PHE A 82 -4.58 2.70 -12.51
C PHE A 82 -4.11 2.18 -13.85
N SER A 83 -2.85 1.80 -13.93
CA SER A 83 -2.26 1.10 -15.06
C SER A 83 -1.78 -0.28 -14.63
N THR A 84 -1.66 -1.17 -15.61
CA THR A 84 -1.21 -2.55 -15.40
C THR A 84 0.27 -2.64 -15.70
N GLY A 85 1.07 -2.86 -14.66
CA GLY A 85 2.49 -3.18 -14.78
C GLY A 85 2.70 -4.66 -15.10
N VAL A 86 3.81 -4.96 -15.79
CA VAL A 86 4.25 -6.32 -16.10
C VAL A 86 5.68 -6.50 -15.64
N THR A 87 5.93 -7.43 -14.72
CA THR A 87 7.28 -7.92 -14.44
C THR A 87 7.51 -9.20 -15.23
N MET A 88 8.56 -9.21 -16.06
CA MET A 88 8.97 -10.37 -16.84
C MET A 88 10.18 -11.01 -16.16
N PHE A 89 10.05 -12.26 -15.73
CA PHE A 89 11.18 -13.10 -15.35
C PHE A 89 11.48 -14.08 -16.48
N ALA A 90 12.72 -14.07 -16.97
CA ALA A 90 13.22 -15.09 -17.87
C ALA A 90 13.91 -16.16 -17.03
N GLU A 91 13.29 -17.34 -16.93
CA GLU A 91 13.91 -18.47 -16.24
C GLU A 91 14.73 -19.27 -17.27
N LEU A 92 16.06 -19.16 -17.17
CA LEU A 92 17.00 -19.96 -17.96
C LEU A 92 17.38 -21.21 -17.18
N LEU A 93 16.52 -22.23 -17.21
CA LEU A 93 16.90 -23.55 -16.72
C LEU A 93 17.83 -24.19 -17.74
N SER A 94 19.05 -24.55 -17.31
CA SER A 94 20.08 -25.18 -18.15
C SER A 94 19.64 -26.48 -18.84
N SER A 95 18.52 -27.05 -18.40
CA SER A 95 17.93 -28.30 -18.91
C SER A 95 16.74 -28.11 -19.85
N LEU A 96 16.28 -26.89 -20.15
CA LEU A 96 15.13 -26.65 -21.04
C LEU A 96 15.55 -25.97 -22.36
N PRO A 97 15.06 -26.45 -23.52
CA PRO A 97 15.41 -25.89 -24.83
C PRO A 97 14.68 -24.57 -25.17
N SER A 98 13.88 -24.01 -24.25
CA SER A 98 13.06 -22.80 -24.49
C SER A 98 13.02 -21.91 -23.24
N ILE A 99 13.22 -20.59 -23.45
CA ILE A 99 13.05 -19.58 -22.40
C ILE A 99 11.58 -19.62 -21.94
N ARG A 100 11.36 -19.87 -20.64
CA ARG A 100 10.05 -19.65 -20.03
C ARG A 100 9.99 -18.23 -19.52
N LEU A 101 9.10 -17.44 -20.12
CA LEU A 101 8.74 -16.12 -19.64
C LEU A 101 7.62 -16.27 -18.61
N ILE A 102 7.90 -15.90 -17.37
CA ILE A 102 6.89 -15.76 -16.33
C ILE A 102 6.53 -14.28 -16.25
N SER A 103 5.29 -13.96 -16.62
CA SER A 103 4.73 -12.61 -16.49
C SER A 103 3.95 -12.50 -15.19
N CYS A 104 4.32 -11.53 -14.36
CA CYS A 104 3.53 -11.12 -13.20
C CYS A 104 2.87 -9.78 -13.51
N TYR A 105 1.56 -9.69 -13.35
CA TYR A 105 0.79 -8.47 -13.54
C TYR A 105 0.47 -7.85 -12.19
N PHE A 106 0.62 -6.53 -12.08
CA PHE A 106 0.21 -5.78 -10.90
C PHE A 106 -0.45 -4.47 -11.31
N SER A 107 -1.48 -4.06 -10.58
CA SER A 107 -2.14 -2.77 -10.76
C SER A 107 -1.43 -1.74 -9.88
N HIS A 108 -1.01 -0.62 -10.47
CA HIS A 108 -0.43 0.49 -9.74
C HIS A 108 -1.11 1.79 -10.17
N PRO A 109 -1.22 2.79 -9.26
CA PRO A 109 -1.75 4.08 -9.63
C PRO A 109 -0.81 4.76 -10.65
N GLU A 110 -1.38 5.58 -11.51
CA GLU A 110 -0.62 6.59 -12.25
C GLU A 110 -0.02 7.60 -11.27
N THR A 111 1.07 8.24 -11.65
CA THR A 111 1.71 9.25 -10.81
C THR A 111 0.77 10.45 -10.63
N PHE A 112 0.68 10.93 -9.39
CA PHE A 112 -0.11 12.11 -9.04
C PHE A 112 0.70 13.02 -8.11
N PRO A 113 0.56 14.35 -8.23
CA PRO A 113 1.26 15.27 -7.36
C PRO A 113 0.63 15.29 -5.96
N CYS A 114 1.45 15.27 -4.92
CA CYS A 114 1.03 15.42 -3.53
C CYS A 114 2.04 16.28 -2.76
N ARG A 115 1.60 16.79 -1.60
CA ARG A 115 2.42 17.61 -0.71
C ARG A 115 2.55 16.90 0.63
N ILE A 116 3.78 16.54 1.00
CA ILE A 116 4.09 15.87 2.27
C ILE A 116 4.73 16.90 3.19
N VAL A 117 4.11 17.15 4.34
CA VAL A 117 4.54 18.17 5.31
C VAL A 117 4.83 17.51 6.65
N PRO A 118 5.97 17.78 7.30
CA PRO A 118 6.21 17.27 8.65
C PRO A 118 5.13 17.77 9.62
N ARG A 119 4.68 16.91 10.55
CA ARG A 119 3.70 17.30 11.58
C ARG A 119 4.27 18.22 12.65
N PHE A 120 5.59 18.27 12.76
CA PHE A 120 6.30 19.03 13.79
C PHE A 120 7.10 20.16 13.15
N GLU A 121 7.04 21.36 13.73
CA GLU A 121 7.76 22.55 13.25
C GLU A 121 9.29 22.34 13.28
N ASP A 122 9.81 21.63 14.28
CA ASP A 122 11.23 21.26 14.40
C ASP A 122 11.47 19.80 13.99
N ALA A 123 11.11 19.43 12.77
CA ALA A 123 11.42 18.10 12.20
C ALA A 123 12.92 17.94 11.89
N SER A 124 13.81 18.29 12.83
CA SER A 124 15.22 17.96 12.75
C SER A 124 15.38 16.44 12.75
N VAL A 125 16.36 15.94 11.98
CA VAL A 125 16.67 14.51 11.87
C VAL A 125 16.84 13.90 13.26
N GLU A 126 17.49 14.62 14.18
CA GLU A 126 17.72 14.22 15.57
C GLU A 126 16.44 13.94 16.36
N LYS A 127 15.38 14.74 16.18
CA LYS A 127 14.10 14.57 16.87
C LYS A 127 13.32 13.38 16.28
N LEU A 128 13.41 13.19 14.96
CA LEU A 128 12.83 12.02 14.29
C LEU A 128 13.54 10.72 14.70
N THR A 129 14.87 10.72 14.80
CA THR A 129 15.67 9.59 15.31
C THR A 129 15.29 9.25 16.76
N LYS A 130 15.10 10.27 17.63
CA LYS A 130 14.64 10.05 19.01
C LYS A 130 13.22 9.49 19.11
N LEU A 131 12.30 9.90 18.24
CA LEU A 131 10.91 9.44 18.26
C LEU A 131 10.73 8.05 17.64
N THR A 132 11.46 7.77 16.58
CA THR A 132 11.35 6.49 15.85
C THR A 132 12.27 5.40 16.40
N GLY A 133 13.29 5.78 17.17
CA GLY A 133 14.34 4.86 17.62
C GLY A 133 15.22 4.33 16.50
N LEU A 134 15.04 4.82 15.27
CA LEU A 134 15.82 4.42 14.10
C LEU A 134 17.07 5.30 14.04
N VAL A 135 18.21 4.74 14.45
CA VAL A 135 19.52 5.37 14.27
C VAL A 135 19.82 5.39 12.78
N ALA A 136 19.98 6.57 12.20
CA ALA A 136 20.53 6.71 10.85
C ALA A 136 22.02 6.36 10.94
N GLU A 137 22.40 5.14 10.57
CA GLU A 137 23.80 4.83 10.28
C GLU A 137 24.23 5.66 9.06
N GLN A 138 25.25 6.50 9.26
CA GLN A 138 25.95 7.27 8.22
C GLN A 138 27.01 6.42 7.54
#